data_AF-A0A1H6F7R0-F1
#
_entry.id   AF-A0A1H6F7R0-F1
#
_cell.length_a   1.000
_cell.length_b   1.000
_cell.length_c   1.000
_cell.angle_alpha   90.00
_cell.angle_beta   90.00
_cell.angle_gamma   90.00
#
_symmetry.space_group_name_H-M   'P 1'
#
loop_
_entity.id
_entity.type
_entity.pdbx_description
1 polymer ?
#
loop_
_entity_poly.entity_id
_entity_poly.type
_entity_poly.pdbx_seq_one_letter_code
_entity_poly.pdbx_strand_id
1 'polypeptide(L)'
;MGMGFIVGGFCPGTSMCGAAIGKIDAMVFFGSLFIGIFIFGETYSLFEKVLYSSPLGPMKVFDTLGMSQGFFALLLIVVALLAFFITAKIEKNVTKVEY
;
A
#
# COMPACT_ATOMS: atom_id res chain seq x y z
N MET A 1 9.05 -1.05 -1.97
CA MET A 1 8.08 -1.49 -0.93
C MET A 1 7.43 -2.84 -1.29
N GLY A 2 6.97 -3.07 -2.53
CA GLY A 2 6.22 -4.29 -2.89
C GLY A 2 6.88 -5.64 -2.59
N MET A 3 8.16 -5.84 -2.93
CA MET A 3 8.86 -7.11 -2.64
C MET A 3 8.95 -7.40 -1.13
N GLY A 4 9.12 -6.35 -0.31
CA GLY A 4 9.14 -6.48 1.15
C GLY A 4 7.80 -6.97 1.70
N PHE A 5 6.67 -6.54 1.13
CA PHE A 5 5.34 -6.98 1.59
C PHE A 5 5.08 -8.45 1.27
N ILE A 6 5.59 -8.95 0.14
CA ILE A 6 5.45 -10.37 -0.24
C ILE A 6 6.27 -11.26 0.70
N VAL A 7 7.52 -10.89 0.97
CA VAL A 7 8.42 -11.66 1.84
C VAL A 7 8.02 -11.56 3.30
N GLY A 8 7.59 -10.38 3.74
CA GLY A 8 7.21 -10.13 5.13
C GLY A 8 5.79 -10.55 5.49
N GLY A 9 4.90 -10.71 4.50
CA GLY A 9 3.49 -11.04 4.74
C GLY A 9 2.68 -9.94 5.45
N PHE A 10 3.27 -8.75 5.62
CA PHE A 10 2.63 -7.60 6.27
C PHE A 10 2.74 -6.35 5.39
N CYS A 11 1.65 -5.60 5.33
CA CYS A 11 1.69 -4.19 4.95
C CYS A 11 2.04 -3.33 6.20
N PRO A 12 2.53 -2.09 6.04
CA PRO A 12 3.06 -1.29 7.15
C PRO A 12 2.05 -1.06 8.28
N GLY A 13 0.76 -0.96 7.95
CA GLY A 13 -0.31 -0.86 8.95
C GLY A 13 -0.53 -2.16 9.71
N THR A 14 -0.64 -3.28 8.99
CA THR A 14 -0.86 -4.60 9.62
C THR A 14 0.32 -5.04 10.48
N SER A 15 1.55 -4.66 10.14
CA SER A 15 2.71 -4.92 11.00
C SER A 15 2.66 -4.15 12.31
N MET A 16 2.14 -2.93 12.32
CA MET A 16 1.92 -2.18 13.57
C MET A 16 0.86 -2.85 14.45
N CYS A 17 -0.27 -3.26 13.87
CA CYS A 17 -1.29 -4.01 14.59
C CYS A 17 -0.76 -5.36 15.12
N GLY A 18 0.01 -6.09 14.31
CA GLY A 18 0.62 -7.36 14.70
C GLY A 18 1.67 -7.20 15.80
N ALA A 19 2.47 -6.13 15.75
CA ALA A 19 3.42 -5.80 16.80
C ALA A 19 2.72 -5.45 18.12
N ALA A 20 1.58 -4.75 18.08
CA ALA A 20 0.78 -4.43 19.27
C ALA A 20 0.20 -5.68 19.96
N ILE A 21 -0.10 -6.73 19.19
CA ILE A 21 -0.58 -8.04 19.70
C ILE A 21 0.61 -8.90 20.18
N GLY A 22 1.85 -8.48 19.96
CA GLY A 22 3.06 -9.21 20.36
C GLY A 22 3.46 -10.33 19.41
N LYS A 23 3.00 -10.30 18.14
CA LYS A 23 3.46 -11.27 17.13
C LYS A 23 4.92 -10.97 16.78
N ILE A 24 5.80 -11.93 17.05
CA ILE A 24 7.25 -11.81 16.81
C ILE A 24 7.53 -11.51 15.33
N ASP A 25 6.87 -12.21 14.40
CA ASP A 25 7.05 -12.00 12.96
C ASP A 25 6.75 -10.54 12.55
N ALA A 26 5.68 -9.97 13.10
CA ALA A 26 5.29 -8.58 12.84
C ALA A 26 6.27 -7.58 13.47
N MET A 27 6.80 -7.88 14.67
CA MET A 27 7.82 -7.05 15.32
C MET A 27 9.13 -7.03 14.54
N VAL A 28 9.59 -8.18 14.05
CA VAL A 28 10.80 -8.29 13.22
C VAL A 28 10.60 -7.51 11.91
N PHE A 29 9.45 -7.69 11.26
CA PHE A 29 9.12 -6.93 10.05
C PHE A 29 9.09 -5.42 10.33
N PHE A 30 8.41 -4.99 11.39
CA PHE A 30 8.32 -3.59 11.78
C PHE A 30 9.68 -2.97 12.11
N GLY A 31 10.54 -3.68 12.85
CA GLY A 31 11.90 -3.25 13.14
C GLY A 31 12.76 -3.13 11.87
N SER A 32 12.69 -4.13 10.98
CA SER A 32 13.41 -4.10 9.70
C SER A 32 12.96 -2.95 8.80
N LEU A 33 11.68 -2.56 8.87
CA LEU A 33 11.12 -1.43 8.15
C LEU A 33 11.74 -0.11 8.62
N PHE A 34 11.92 0.11 9.92
CA PHE A 34 12.63 1.30 10.43
C PHE A 34 14.10 1.32 10.00
N ILE A 35 14.79 0.20 10.12
CA ILE A 35 16.19 0.10 9.72
C ILE A 35 16.33 0.40 8.22
N GLY A 36 15.44 -0.17 7.39
CA GLY A 36 15.40 0.08 5.95
C GLY A 36 15.16 1.54 5.61
N ILE A 37 14.24 2.21 6.32
CA ILE A 37 13.98 3.65 6.14
C ILE A 37 15.20 4.48 6.53
N PHE A 38 15.86 4.15 7.63
CA PHE A 38 17.06 4.86 8.10
C PHE A 38 18.20 4.76 7.08
N ILE A 39 18.54 3.55 6.65
CA ILE A 39 19.58 3.29 5.65
C ILE A 39 19.23 3.99 4.32
N PHE A 40 17.97 3.92 3.90
CA PHE A 40 17.52 4.58 2.68
C PHE A 40 17.63 6.11 2.78
N GLY A 41 17.35 6.69 3.94
CA GLY A 41 17.50 8.12 4.21
C GLY A 41 18.95 8.59 4.07
N GLU A 42 19.91 7.87 4.66
CA GLU A 42 21.34 8.22 4.53
C GLU A 42 21.86 7.99 3.10
N THR A 43 21.41 6.92 2.46
CA THR A 43 21.83 6.56 1.09
C THR A 43 21.05 7.36 0.02
N TYR A 44 20.10 8.21 0.43
CA TYR A 44 19.19 8.89 -0.48
C TYR A 44 19.90 9.71 -1.56
N SER A 45 20.99 10.41 -1.17
CA SER A 45 21.78 11.24 -2.10
C SER A 45 22.36 10.44 -3.29
N LEU A 46 22.63 9.14 -3.11
CA LEU A 46 23.10 8.26 -4.19
C LEU A 46 21.98 7.87 -5.16
N PHE A 47 20.74 7.78 -4.66
CA PHE A 47 19.56 7.41 -5.45
C PHE A 47 18.78 8.60 -6.00
N GLU A 48 19.08 9.82 -5.55
CA GLU A 48 18.43 11.06 -5.98
C GLU A 48 18.36 11.18 -7.51
N LYS A 49 19.48 10.93 -8.19
CA LYS A 49 19.56 11.00 -9.66
C LYS A 49 18.63 10.03 -10.38
N VAL A 50 18.37 8.87 -9.78
CA VAL A 50 17.47 7.83 -10.31
C VAL A 50 16.01 8.11 -9.96
N LEU A 51 15.76 8.66 -8.77
CA LEU A 51 14.41 8.99 -8.31
C LEU A 51 13.83 10.23 -9.00
N TYR A 52 14.67 11.20 -9.36
CA TYR A 52 14.26 12.43 -10.04
C TYR A 52 14.56 12.45 -11.54
N SER A 53 14.87 11.30 -12.18
CA SER A 53 15.21 11.26 -13.62
C SER A 53 14.06 11.65 -14.55
N SER A 54 12.82 11.70 -14.05
CA SER A 54 11.64 12.16 -14.78
C SER A 54 10.63 12.77 -13.81
N PRO A 55 10.82 14.04 -13.43
CA PRO A 55 9.89 14.71 -12.53
C PRO A 55 8.61 15.05 -13.31
N LEU A 56 7.63 14.15 -13.28
CA LEU A 56 6.28 14.38 -13.81
C LEU A 56 5.49 15.42 -12.98
N GLY A 57 6.14 16.11 -12.03
CA GLY A 57 5.49 17.00 -11.07
C GLY A 57 4.49 16.24 -10.18
N PRO A 58 3.75 16.94 -9.31
CA PRO A 58 2.63 16.37 -8.59
C PRO A 58 1.41 16.26 -9.54
N MET A 59 1.56 15.54 -10.66
CA MET A 59 0.48 15.31 -11.60
C MET A 59 -0.51 14.34 -10.96
N LYS A 60 -1.67 14.86 -10.54
CA LYS A 60 -2.70 14.02 -9.93
C LYS A 60 -3.56 13.43 -11.04
N VAL A 61 -4.12 12.25 -10.78
CA VAL A 61 -4.96 11.53 -11.76
C VAL A 61 -6.15 12.38 -12.22
N PHE A 62 -6.67 13.25 -11.35
CA PHE A 62 -7.75 14.16 -11.76
C PHE A 62 -7.28 15.30 -12.67
N ASP A 63 -6.01 15.73 -12.57
CA ASP A 63 -5.43 16.76 -13.43
C ASP A 63 -5.19 16.22 -14.85
N THR A 64 -4.87 14.93 -15.01
CA THR A 64 -4.70 14.28 -16.32
C THR A 64 -6.01 13.96 -17.01
N LEU A 65 -7.06 13.64 -16.24
CA LEU A 65 -8.40 13.42 -16.78
C LEU A 65 -9.19 14.73 -16.98
N GLY A 66 -8.66 15.88 -16.54
CA GLY A 66 -9.34 17.19 -16.64
C GLY A 66 -10.60 17.29 -15.77
N MET A 67 -10.65 16.55 -14.67
CA MET A 67 -11.84 16.43 -13.81
C MET A 67 -11.64 17.13 -12.47
N SER A 68 -12.74 17.56 -11.83
CA SER A 68 -12.66 18.08 -10.48
C SER A 68 -12.30 16.97 -9.48
N GLN A 69 -11.49 17.31 -8.47
CA GLN A 69 -11.06 16.38 -7.42
C GLN A 69 -12.25 15.68 -6.73
N GLY A 70 -13.35 16.40 -6.50
CA GLY A 70 -14.55 15.86 -5.88
C GLY A 70 -15.25 14.80 -6.73
N PHE A 71 -15.33 15.01 -8.05
CA PHE A 71 -15.96 14.05 -8.96
C PHE A 71 -15.14 12.77 -9.09
N PHE A 72 -13.81 12.89 -9.19
CA PHE A 72 -12.92 11.73 -9.21
C PHE A 72 -13.01 10.91 -7.90
N ALA A 73 -13.03 11.59 -6.75
CA ALA A 73 -13.20 10.93 -5.46
C ALA A 73 -14.52 10.15 -5.38
N LEU A 74 -15.64 10.76 -5.84
CA LEU A 74 -16.94 10.09 -5.88
C LEU A 74 -16.90 8.83 -6.75
N LEU A 75 -16.34 8.94 -7.95
CA LEU A 75 -16.22 7.80 -8.87
C LEU A 75 -15.38 6.68 -8.25
N LEU A 76 -14.26 7.00 -7.62
CA LEU A 76 -13.40 6.04 -6.95
C LEU A 76 -14.12 5.32 -5.79
N ILE A 77 -14.93 6.05 -5.01
CA ILE A 77 -15.77 5.47 -3.95
C ILE A 77 -16.78 4.48 -4.55
N VAL A 78 -17.45 4.85 -5.64
CA VAL A 78 -18.42 3.96 -6.32
C VAL A 78 -17.73 2.68 -6.81
N VAL A 79 -16.55 2.80 -7.42
CA VAL A 79 -15.76 1.64 -7.87
C VAL A 79 -15.35 0.76 -6.68
N ALA A 80 -14.92 1.35 -5.57
CA ALA A 80 -14.55 0.61 -4.37
C ALA A 80 -15.75 -0.15 -3.77
N LEU A 81 -16.94 0.47 -3.72
CA LEU A 81 -18.17 -0.18 -3.26
C LEU A 81 -18.58 -1.34 -4.17
N LEU A 82 -18.48 -1.16 -5.50
CA LEU A 82 -18.77 -2.22 -6.47
C LEU A 82 -17.79 -3.40 -6.32
N ALA A 83 -16.50 -3.11 -6.20
CA ALA A 83 -15.48 -4.14 -5.99
C ALA A 83 -15.75 -4.92 -4.69
N PHE A 84 -16.08 -4.23 -3.59
CA PHE A 84 -16.46 -4.86 -2.34
C PHE A 84 -17.70 -5.74 -2.49
N PHE A 85 -18.76 -5.25 -3.15
CA PHE A 85 -19.99 -6.00 -3.35
C PHE A 85 -19.79 -7.26 -4.20
N ILE A 86 -19.03 -7.15 -5.30
CA ILE A 86 -18.71 -8.28 -6.17
C ILE A 86 -17.89 -9.31 -5.39
N THR A 87 -16.87 -8.88 -4.66
CA THR A 87 -16.01 -9.78 -3.89
C THR A 87 -16.80 -10.49 -2.78
N ALA A 88 -17.66 -9.77 -2.06
CA ALA A 88 -18.55 -10.35 -1.05
C ALA A 88 -19.56 -11.35 -1.65
N LYS A 89 -20.07 -11.08 -2.86
CA LYS A 89 -20.94 -12.03 -3.57
C LYS A 89 -20.17 -13.28 -3.98
N ILE A 90 -18.93 -13.14 -4.47
CA ILE A 90 -18.08 -14.28 -4.82
C ILE A 90 -17.77 -15.10 -3.58
N GLU A 91 -17.36 -14.47 -2.48
CA GLU A 91 -17.08 -15.14 -1.20
C GLU A 91 -18.27 -15.98 -0.72
N LYS A 92 -19.49 -15.46 -0.84
CA LYS A 92 -20.70 -16.20 -0.47
C LYS A 92 -20.96 -17.45 -1.32
N ASN A 93 -20.47 -17.48 -2.56
CA ASN A 93 -20.67 -18.59 -3.50
C ASN A 93 -19.51 -19.59 -3.53
N VAL A 94 -18.36 -19.26 -2.93
CA VAL A 94 -17.22 -20.16 -2.82
C VAL A 94 -17.27 -20.87 -1.47
N THR A 95 -17.24 -22.21 -1.49
CA THR A 95 -17.23 -23.06 -0.28
C THR A 95 -16.14 -22.59 0.68
N LYS A 96 -16.49 -22.39 1.96
CA LYS A 96 -15.54 -22.03 3.02
C LYS A 96 -14.37 -23.01 2.99
N VAL A 97 -13.18 -22.52 2.60
CA VAL A 97 -11.95 -23.26 2.83
C VAL A 97 -11.57 -22.98 4.27
N GLU A 98 -11.81 -23.95 5.16
CA GLU A 98 -11.27 -23.89 6.52
C GLU A 98 -9.74 -23.93 6.41
N TYR A 99 -9.12 -22.87 6.91
CA TYR A 99 -7.68 -22.74 7.09
C TYR A 99 -7.28 -23.15 8.51
#